data_AF-A0A534GT78-F1
#
_entry.id   AF-A0A534GT78-F1
#
_cell.length_a   1.000
_cell.length_b   1.000
_cell.length_c   1.000
_cell.angle_alpha   90.00
_cell.angle_beta   90.00
_cell.angle_gamma   90.00
#
_symmetry.space_group_name_H-M   'P 1'
#
loop_
_entity.id
_entity.type
_entity.pdbx_description
1 polymer ?
#
loop_
_entity_poly.entity_id
_entity_poly.type
_entity_poly.pdbx_seq_one_letter_code
_entity_poly.pdbx_strand_id
1 'polypeptide(L)'
;MTSSAHSASLKAAILTAIALALLVPLTLLSSLVAERVSQRDAAVQSVARGWGDRQWLAGPIIAIPVTIEGEHPRTCDWYVLPDRLDLVVELKVEEERRRLGVYEVPVYVARVHAVGEFDLNREIVRLTRGETALHLHLDQARLLLPVNDPRGLRALAASAPALKDFEPSDGFPLPVLAAPLAGAAEFSDRRQAFDLTFEVAGTQSLGFLPLARTVHVAAHGNWPDPGFTDGFLPLERHIDA
;
A
#
# COMPACT_ATOMS: atom_id res chain seq x y z
N MET A 1 -69.97 -14.55 -18.91
CA MET A 1 -68.75 -13.70 -18.92
C MET A 1 -67.55 -14.44 -18.30
N THR A 2 -67.21 -15.65 -18.75
CA THR A 2 -66.20 -16.53 -18.09
C THR A 2 -65.25 -17.26 -19.04
N SER A 3 -65.14 -16.81 -20.30
CA SER A 3 -64.27 -17.48 -21.30
C SER A 3 -62.85 -16.87 -21.40
N SER A 4 -62.65 -15.60 -21.00
CA SER A 4 -61.32 -14.95 -21.07
C SER A 4 -60.36 -15.34 -19.95
N ALA A 5 -60.87 -15.78 -18.79
CA ALA A 5 -60.06 -16.09 -17.60
C ALA A 5 -59.17 -17.34 -17.78
N HIS A 6 -59.66 -18.37 -18.50
CA HIS A 6 -58.88 -19.58 -18.78
C HIS A 6 -57.72 -19.35 -19.76
N SER A 7 -57.89 -18.43 -20.72
CA SER A 7 -56.81 -18.05 -21.65
C SER A 7 -55.72 -17.25 -20.94
N ALA A 8 -56.09 -16.36 -20.01
CA ALA A 8 -55.16 -15.56 -19.23
C ALA A 8 -54.31 -16.39 -18.26
N SER A 9 -54.93 -17.33 -17.52
CA SER A 9 -54.20 -18.22 -16.61
C SER A 9 -53.25 -19.18 -17.33
N LEU A 10 -53.65 -19.70 -18.50
CA LEU A 10 -52.78 -20.54 -19.32
C LEU A 10 -51.57 -19.76 -19.85
N LYS A 11 -51.77 -18.52 -20.35
CA LYS A 11 -50.68 -17.65 -20.76
C LYS A 11 -49.73 -17.34 -19.61
N ALA A 12 -50.25 -17.05 -18.42
CA ALA A 12 -49.45 -16.82 -17.23
C ALA A 12 -48.63 -18.06 -16.83
N ALA A 13 -49.24 -19.26 -16.86
CA ALA A 13 -48.54 -20.51 -16.56
C ALA A 13 -47.39 -20.79 -17.54
N ILE A 14 -47.61 -20.56 -18.84
CA ILE A 14 -46.57 -20.70 -19.87
C ILE A 14 -45.45 -19.69 -19.64
N LEU A 15 -45.78 -18.43 -19.31
CA LEU A 15 -44.78 -17.40 -19.04
C LEU A 15 -43.92 -17.75 -17.82
N THR A 16 -44.54 -18.23 -16.73
CA THR A 16 -43.84 -18.70 -15.53
C THR A 16 -42.96 -19.92 -15.83
N ALA A 17 -43.44 -20.86 -16.64
CA ALA A 17 -42.67 -22.04 -17.04
C ALA A 17 -41.44 -21.65 -17.88
N ILE A 18 -41.59 -20.71 -18.82
CA ILE A 18 -40.48 -20.18 -19.62
C ILE A 18 -39.50 -19.41 -18.72
N ALA A 19 -39.98 -18.60 -17.77
CA ALA A 19 -39.13 -17.88 -16.82
C ALA A 19 -38.31 -18.83 -15.93
N LEU A 20 -38.93 -19.90 -15.42
CA LEU A 20 -38.25 -20.96 -14.66
C LEU A 20 -37.24 -21.72 -15.53
N ALA A 21 -37.59 -22.03 -16.78
CA ALA A 21 -36.70 -22.70 -17.71
C ALA A 21 -35.47 -21.83 -18.05
N LEU A 22 -35.64 -20.50 -18.15
CA LEU A 22 -34.54 -19.56 -18.36
C LEU A 22 -33.67 -19.35 -17.11
N LEU A 23 -34.19 -19.65 -15.91
CA LEU A 23 -33.39 -19.57 -14.68
C LEU A 23 -32.25 -20.59 -14.66
N VAL A 24 -32.46 -21.78 -15.24
CA VAL A 24 -31.46 -22.86 -15.30
C VAL A 24 -30.18 -22.46 -16.06
N PRO A 25 -30.23 -21.96 -17.31
CA PRO A 25 -29.02 -21.52 -18.00
C PRO A 25 -28.37 -20.29 -17.34
N LEU A 26 -29.15 -19.41 -16.70
CA LEU A 26 -28.60 -18.27 -15.96
C LEU A 26 -27.78 -18.69 -14.74
N THR A 27 -28.27 -19.66 -13.96
CA THR A 27 -27.53 -20.18 -12.78
C THR A 27 -26.32 -21.00 -13.18
N LEU A 28 -26.38 -21.72 -14.31
CA LEU A 28 -25.21 -22.42 -14.87
C LEU A 28 -24.15 -21.45 -15.40
N LEU A 29 -24.57 -20.35 -16.02
CA LEU A 29 -23.63 -19.33 -16.48
C LEU A 29 -22.97 -18.62 -15.28
N SER A 30 -23.73 -18.26 -14.26
CA SER A 30 -23.18 -17.58 -13.08
C SER A 30 -22.25 -18.49 -12.28
N SER A 31 -22.55 -19.79 -12.17
CA SER A 31 -21.66 -20.75 -11.50
C SER A 31 -20.36 -20.97 -12.27
N LEU A 32 -20.41 -21.05 -13.61
CA LEU A 32 -19.22 -21.17 -14.44
C LEU A 32 -18.33 -19.92 -14.35
N VAL A 33 -18.93 -18.73 -14.38
CA VAL A 33 -18.20 -17.47 -14.21
C VAL A 33 -17.57 -17.40 -12.81
N ALA A 34 -18.31 -17.77 -11.77
CA ALA A 34 -17.81 -17.80 -10.40
C ALA A 34 -16.62 -18.77 -10.25
N GLU A 35 -16.69 -19.95 -10.87
CA GLU A 35 -15.59 -20.92 -10.88
C GLU A 35 -14.34 -20.36 -11.56
N ARG A 36 -14.49 -19.69 -12.71
CA ARG A 36 -13.37 -19.08 -13.43
C ARG A 36 -12.71 -17.94 -12.67
N VAL A 37 -13.51 -17.08 -12.02
CA VAL A 37 -12.98 -16.01 -11.17
C VAL A 37 -12.21 -16.63 -9.99
N SER A 38 -12.79 -17.63 -9.31
CA SER A 38 -12.13 -18.32 -8.20
C SER A 38 -10.81 -18.97 -8.59
N GLN A 39 -10.76 -19.67 -9.72
CA GLN A 39 -9.52 -20.28 -10.22
C GLN A 39 -8.44 -19.24 -10.55
N ARG A 40 -8.83 -18.09 -11.15
CA ARG A 40 -7.91 -16.98 -11.42
C ARG A 40 -7.37 -16.39 -10.12
N ASP A 41 -8.23 -16.14 -9.13
CA ASP A 41 -7.85 -15.56 -7.85
C ASP A 41 -6.93 -16.49 -7.07
N ALA A 42 -7.18 -17.80 -7.10
CA ALA A 42 -6.30 -18.81 -6.52
C ALA A 42 -4.92 -18.83 -7.20
N ALA A 43 -4.86 -18.66 -8.52
CA ALA A 43 -3.60 -18.57 -9.25
C ALA A 43 -2.80 -17.32 -8.86
N VAL A 44 -3.47 -16.16 -8.78
CA VAL A 44 -2.87 -14.90 -8.30
C VAL A 44 -2.32 -15.07 -6.89
N GLN A 45 -3.13 -15.53 -5.94
CA GLN A 45 -2.69 -15.69 -4.54
C GLN A 45 -1.51 -16.65 -4.43
N SER A 46 -1.46 -17.70 -5.25
CA SER A 46 -0.33 -18.61 -5.26
C SER A 46 0.97 -17.96 -5.74
N VAL A 47 0.92 -17.10 -6.76
CA VAL A 47 2.07 -16.31 -7.22
C VAL A 47 2.45 -15.24 -6.20
N ALA A 48 1.46 -14.54 -5.64
CA ALA A 48 1.64 -13.52 -4.62
C ALA A 48 2.38 -14.06 -3.37
N ARG A 49 2.09 -15.31 -2.95
CA ARG A 49 2.80 -15.97 -1.83
C ARG A 49 4.31 -16.09 -2.03
N GLY A 50 4.78 -16.18 -3.28
CA GLY A 50 6.20 -16.36 -3.60
C GLY A 50 6.92 -15.11 -4.11
N TRP A 51 6.20 -14.12 -4.64
CA TRP A 51 6.79 -12.94 -5.29
C TRP A 51 6.44 -11.61 -4.61
N GLY A 52 5.36 -11.56 -3.84
CA GLY A 52 4.76 -10.33 -3.34
C GLY A 52 3.38 -10.10 -3.94
N ASP A 53 2.41 -9.76 -3.08
CA ASP A 53 1.05 -9.41 -3.48
C ASP A 53 1.00 -7.98 -4.06
N ARG A 54 -0.18 -7.37 -4.11
CA ARG A 54 -0.37 -5.92 -4.29
C ARG A 54 0.55 -5.17 -3.33
N GLN A 55 1.29 -4.20 -3.84
CA GLN A 55 2.17 -3.39 -3.00
C GLN A 55 1.61 -1.98 -2.88
N TRP A 56 1.75 -1.40 -1.71
CA TRP A 56 1.69 0.04 -1.53
C TRP A 56 3.00 0.48 -0.89
N LEU A 57 3.45 1.66 -1.28
CA LEU A 57 4.71 2.25 -0.83
C LEU A 57 4.40 3.53 -0.08
N ALA A 58 5.17 3.79 0.96
CA ALA A 58 5.13 5.07 1.67
C ALA A 58 6.55 5.59 1.88
N GLY A 59 6.66 6.89 2.11
CA GLY A 59 7.89 7.46 2.63
C GLY A 59 8.18 6.99 4.06
N PRO A 60 9.43 7.13 4.51
CA PRO A 60 9.77 6.83 5.89
C PRO A 60 9.13 7.83 6.87
N ILE A 61 8.92 7.37 8.09
CA ILE A 61 8.34 8.11 9.21
C ILE A 61 9.28 7.98 10.39
N ILE A 62 9.43 9.01 11.21
CA ILE A 62 10.18 8.90 12.47
C ILE A 62 9.19 8.60 13.60
N ALA A 63 9.48 7.59 14.40
CA ALA A 63 8.79 7.30 15.66
C ALA A 63 9.69 7.70 16.83
N ILE A 64 9.19 8.59 17.69
CA ILE A 64 9.89 9.06 18.89
C ILE A 64 9.09 8.62 20.12
N PRO A 65 9.64 7.79 21.00
CA PRO A 65 8.96 7.45 22.25
C PRO A 65 8.82 8.69 23.14
N VAL A 66 7.60 8.94 23.63
CA VAL A 66 7.27 10.06 24.51
C VAL A 66 6.67 9.53 25.79
N THR A 67 7.26 9.89 26.93
CA THR A 67 6.69 9.61 28.24
C THR A 67 5.88 10.83 28.68
N ILE A 68 4.59 10.60 28.91
CA ILE A 68 3.67 11.62 29.44
C ILE A 68 3.67 11.48 30.96
N GLU A 69 4.12 12.52 31.66
CA GLU A 69 4.12 12.53 33.12
C GLU A 69 2.69 12.78 33.64
N GLY A 70 2.31 12.02 34.67
CA GLY A 70 1.00 12.07 35.29
C GLY A 70 0.92 11.08 36.45
N GLU A 71 -0.27 10.90 37.03
CA GLU A 71 -0.49 9.96 38.14
C GLU A 71 -0.14 8.51 37.75
N HIS A 72 -0.29 8.17 36.46
CA HIS A 72 0.16 6.92 35.86
C HIS A 72 0.98 7.24 34.60
N PRO A 73 2.32 7.26 34.69
CA PRO A 73 3.16 7.58 33.55
C PRO A 73 2.95 6.57 32.42
N ARG A 74 2.76 7.06 31.20
CA ARG A 74 2.57 6.23 30.01
C ARG A 74 3.56 6.64 28.92
N THR A 75 4.13 5.65 28.25
CA THR A 75 5.00 5.86 27.09
C THR A 75 4.22 5.51 25.82
N CYS A 76 4.22 6.42 24.85
CA CYS A 76 3.60 6.22 23.55
C CYS A 76 4.52 6.74 22.44
N ASP A 77 4.46 6.12 21.25
CA ASP A 77 5.19 6.58 20.09
C ASP A 77 4.51 7.80 19.46
N TRP A 78 5.28 8.87 19.29
CA TRP A 78 4.90 10.02 18.49
C TRP A 78 5.47 9.90 17.08
N TYR A 79 4.61 10.08 16.08
CA TYR A 79 4.99 9.95 14.68
C TYR A 79 5.25 11.31 14.04
N VAL A 80 6.44 11.46 13.45
CA VAL A 80 6.87 12.64 12.70
C VAL A 80 6.92 12.28 11.22
N LEU A 81 6.03 12.90 10.45
CA LEU A 81 5.97 12.78 8.99
C LEU A 81 6.97 13.75 8.34
N PRO A 82 7.52 13.40 7.16
CA PRO A 82 8.33 14.32 6.38
C PRO A 82 7.49 15.49 5.84
N ASP A 83 8.15 16.64 5.66
CA ASP A 83 7.52 17.80 5.03
C ASP A 83 7.39 17.63 3.53
N ARG A 84 8.43 17.08 2.93
CA ARG A 84 8.51 16.82 1.50
C ARG A 84 9.00 15.40 1.29
N LEU A 85 8.32 14.69 0.39
CA LEU A 85 8.67 13.36 -0.07
C LEU A 85 8.63 13.36 -1.59
N ASP A 86 9.80 13.23 -2.22
CA ASP A 86 9.94 13.02 -3.65
C ASP A 86 10.26 11.53 -3.89
N LEU A 87 9.38 10.85 -4.63
CA LEU A 87 9.53 9.45 -5.03
C LEU A 87 9.81 9.38 -6.54
N VAL A 88 10.93 8.78 -6.91
CA VAL A 88 11.22 8.36 -8.28
C VAL A 88 11.11 6.85 -8.36
N VAL A 89 10.26 6.36 -9.27
CA VAL A 89 9.92 4.94 -9.38
C VAL A 89 10.24 4.46 -10.78
N GLU A 90 11.06 3.42 -10.86
CA GLU A 90 11.33 2.67 -12.08
C GLU A 90 10.64 1.30 -11.95
N LEU A 91 9.51 1.15 -12.63
CA LEU A 91 8.71 -0.06 -12.64
C LEU A 91 9.02 -0.88 -13.88
N LYS A 92 9.47 -2.11 -13.67
CA LYS A 92 9.69 -3.10 -14.72
C LYS A 92 8.73 -4.27 -14.53
N VAL A 93 7.79 -4.42 -15.45
CA VAL A 93 7.00 -5.65 -15.59
C VAL A 93 7.89 -6.70 -16.27
N GLU A 94 8.05 -7.84 -15.61
CA GLU A 94 8.87 -8.94 -16.13
C GLU A 94 8.16 -9.62 -17.30
N GLU A 95 8.91 -9.91 -18.36
CA GLU A 95 8.39 -10.55 -19.58
C GLU A 95 8.00 -12.01 -19.32
N GLU A 96 8.74 -12.70 -18.46
CA GLU A 96 8.44 -14.06 -18.02
C GLU A 96 7.24 -14.06 -17.07
N ARG A 97 6.04 -14.07 -17.64
CA ARG A 97 4.79 -14.25 -16.91
C ARG A 97 4.84 -15.54 -16.11
N ARG A 98 4.60 -15.45 -14.81
CA ARG A 98 4.59 -16.62 -13.94
C ARG A 98 3.30 -17.40 -14.18
N ARG A 99 3.45 -18.65 -14.61
CA ARG A 99 2.34 -19.56 -14.91
C ARG A 99 1.96 -20.37 -13.69
N LEU A 100 0.68 -20.38 -13.36
CA LEU A 100 0.09 -21.41 -12.50
C LEU A 100 -1.06 -22.06 -13.27
N GLY A 101 -0.83 -23.28 -13.77
CA GLY A 101 -1.76 -23.95 -14.68
C GLY A 101 -1.88 -23.23 -16.02
N VAL A 102 -3.10 -22.83 -16.38
CA VAL A 102 -3.41 -22.07 -17.62
C VAL A 102 -3.40 -20.55 -17.42
N TYR A 103 -3.18 -20.07 -16.20
CA TYR A 103 -3.24 -18.65 -15.87
C TYR A 103 -1.84 -18.04 -15.81
N GLU A 104 -1.69 -16.90 -16.47
CA GLU A 104 -0.50 -16.07 -16.46
C GLU A 104 -0.75 -14.85 -15.57
N VAL A 105 0.11 -14.66 -14.57
CA VAL A 105 0.05 -13.48 -13.69
C VAL A 105 1.25 -12.59 -14.03
N PRO A 106 1.03 -11.34 -14.49
CA PRO A 106 2.11 -10.40 -14.67
C PRO A 106 2.68 -10.03 -13.31
N VAL A 107 4.00 -10.03 -13.22
CA VAL A 107 4.75 -9.67 -12.02
C VAL A 107 5.65 -8.49 -12.35
N TYR A 108 5.89 -7.62 -11.37
CA TYR A 108 6.78 -6.48 -11.56
C TYR A 108 7.83 -6.40 -10.48
N VAL A 109 8.85 -5.61 -10.78
CA VAL A 109 9.88 -5.14 -9.87
C VAL A 109 9.89 -3.63 -9.96
N ALA A 110 9.75 -2.95 -8.84
CA ALA A 110 9.80 -1.51 -8.73
C ALA A 110 11.04 -1.11 -7.93
N ARG A 111 11.95 -0.37 -8.58
CA ARG A 111 13.04 0.31 -7.88
C ARG A 111 12.56 1.70 -7.52
N VAL A 112 12.65 2.04 -6.24
CA VAL A 112 12.08 3.27 -5.68
C VAL A 112 13.21 4.03 -5.03
N HIS A 113 13.38 5.27 -5.44
CA HIS A 113 14.28 6.23 -4.82
C HIS A 113 13.44 7.29 -4.12
N ALA A 114 13.54 7.32 -2.80
CA ALA A 114 12.78 8.18 -1.91
C ALA A 114 13.69 9.19 -1.23
N VAL A 115 13.46 10.46 -1.50
CA VAL A 115 14.23 11.58 -0.91
C VAL A 115 13.26 12.54 -0.24
N GLY A 116 13.69 13.12 0.87
CA GLY A 116 12.90 14.13 1.55
C GLY A 116 13.57 14.67 2.80
N GLU A 117 12.80 15.42 3.58
CA GLU A 117 13.28 16.01 4.82
C GLU A 117 12.23 16.01 5.93
N PHE A 118 12.72 15.82 7.16
CA PHE A 118 11.96 15.95 8.40
C PHE A 118 12.31 17.26 9.09
N ASP A 119 11.29 17.96 9.61
CA ASP A 119 11.44 19.16 10.43
C ASP A 119 11.12 18.80 11.90
N LEU A 120 12.08 18.16 12.58
CA LEU A 120 11.90 17.68 13.96
C LEU A 120 11.70 18.84 14.92
N ASN A 121 12.44 19.94 14.75
CA ASN A 121 12.35 21.12 15.61
C ASN A 121 10.90 21.64 15.64
N ARG A 122 10.27 21.79 14.47
CA ARG A 122 8.87 22.23 14.42
C ARG A 122 7.92 21.29 15.17
N GLU A 123 8.09 19.98 15.04
CA GLU A 123 7.22 19.03 15.74
C GLU A 123 7.50 18.99 17.25
N ILE A 124 8.75 19.10 17.69
CA ILE A 124 9.13 19.21 19.11
C ILE A 124 8.53 20.50 19.72
N VAL A 125 8.62 21.64 19.03
CA VAL A 125 8.03 22.91 19.47
C VAL A 125 6.50 22.84 19.52
N ARG A 126 5.87 22.06 18.62
CA ARG A 126 4.42 21.82 18.67
C ARG A 126 4.02 20.99 19.89
N LEU A 127 4.81 19.96 20.20
CA LEU A 127 4.54 19.05 21.32
C LEU A 127 4.75 19.70 22.69
N THR A 128 5.84 20.45 22.84
CA THR A 128 6.23 21.08 24.11
C THR A 128 5.44 22.35 24.44
N ARG A 129 4.52 22.77 23.55
CA ARG A 129 3.64 23.93 23.79
C ARG A 129 2.55 23.67 24.84
N GLY A 130 2.28 22.40 25.17
CA GLY A 130 1.27 22.03 26.17
C GLY A 130 1.75 22.22 27.61
N GLU A 131 0.81 22.36 28.55
CA GLU A 131 1.08 22.46 30.01
C GLU A 131 1.49 21.11 30.64
N THR A 132 1.37 19.99 29.92
CA THR A 132 1.73 18.66 30.40
C THR A 132 3.23 18.44 30.31
N ALA A 133 3.86 18.03 31.42
CA ALA A 133 5.26 17.61 31.42
C ALA A 133 5.41 16.34 30.54
N LEU A 134 6.24 16.46 29.50
CA LEU A 134 6.47 15.44 28.49
C LEU A 134 7.97 15.22 28.38
N HIS A 135 8.41 13.95 28.43
CA HIS A 135 9.80 13.59 28.23
C HIS A 135 9.96 12.90 26.86
N LEU A 136 10.78 13.49 26.00
CA LEU A 136 11.07 13.02 24.64
C LEU A 136 12.33 12.16 24.65
N HIS A 137 12.21 10.87 24.36
CA HIS A 137 13.36 9.95 24.26
C HIS A 137 13.93 9.97 22.84
N LEU A 138 14.60 11.07 22.48
CA LEU A 138 15.19 11.24 21.15
C LEU A 138 16.30 10.23 20.85
N ASP A 139 17.01 9.77 21.87
CA ASP A 139 18.01 8.70 21.81
C ASP A 139 17.42 7.34 21.39
N GLN A 140 16.11 7.15 21.59
CA GLN A 140 15.37 5.94 21.23
C GLN A 140 14.52 6.12 19.97
N ALA A 141 14.75 7.20 19.21
CA ALA A 141 14.02 7.42 17.97
C ALA A 141 14.32 6.32 16.94
N ARG A 142 13.29 5.92 16.21
CA ARG A 142 13.35 4.88 15.17
C ARG A 142 12.85 5.45 13.86
N LEU A 143 13.51 5.11 12.75
CA LEU A 143 12.93 5.34 11.43
C LEU A 143 12.09 4.13 11.05
N LEU A 144 10.81 4.37 10.79
CA LEU A 144 9.86 3.38 10.30
C LEU A 144 9.72 3.53 8.79
N LEU A 145 9.85 2.44 8.06
CA LEU A 145 9.53 2.33 6.64
C LEU A 145 8.27 1.46 6.50
N PRO A 146 7.09 2.06 6.24
CA PRO A 146 5.88 1.31 6.00
C PRO A 146 5.99 0.46 4.73
N VAL A 147 5.76 -0.84 4.87
CA VAL A 147 5.81 -1.81 3.78
C VAL A 147 4.60 -2.72 3.87
N ASN A 148 3.89 -2.95 2.75
CA ASN A 148 2.70 -3.81 2.78
C ASN A 148 3.07 -5.27 3.10
N ASP A 149 4.00 -5.80 2.33
CA ASP A 149 4.48 -7.18 2.46
C ASP A 149 6.00 -7.18 2.43
N PRO A 150 6.68 -7.38 3.58
CA PRO A 150 8.14 -7.41 3.63
C PRO A 150 8.73 -8.54 2.76
N ARG A 151 7.95 -9.56 2.37
CA ARG A 151 8.43 -10.61 1.45
C ARG A 151 8.68 -10.08 0.04
N GLY A 152 8.00 -9.00 -0.34
CA GLY A 152 8.22 -8.32 -1.62
C GLY A 152 9.47 -7.44 -1.62
N LEU A 153 9.97 -7.03 -0.44
CA LEU A 153 11.16 -6.18 -0.33
C LEU A 153 12.42 -7.00 -0.60
N ARG A 154 13.10 -6.71 -1.72
CA ARG A 154 14.30 -7.42 -2.17
C ARG A 154 15.60 -6.77 -1.71
N ALA A 155 15.61 -5.45 -1.72
CA ALA A 155 16.76 -4.66 -1.33
C ALA A 155 16.29 -3.37 -0.66
N LEU A 156 17.03 -2.92 0.36
CA LEU A 156 16.84 -1.64 1.01
C LEU A 156 18.23 -1.08 1.32
N ALA A 157 18.49 0.13 0.85
CA ALA A 157 19.72 0.85 1.08
C ALA A 157 19.38 2.28 1.52
N ALA A 158 20.06 2.76 2.57
CA ALA A 158 19.94 4.11 3.06
C ALA A 158 21.26 4.86 2.84
N SER A 159 21.22 5.91 2.02
CA SER A 159 22.39 6.76 1.77
C SER A 159 22.52 7.82 2.87
N ALA A 160 21.39 8.34 3.36
CA ALA A 160 21.32 9.29 4.45
C ALA A 160 19.96 9.19 5.18
N PRO A 161 19.91 9.28 6.52
CA PRO A 161 21.02 8.95 7.41
C PRO A 161 21.50 7.51 7.14
N ALA A 162 22.74 7.19 7.52
CA ALA A 162 23.30 5.84 7.31
C ALA A 162 22.60 4.84 8.23
N LEU A 163 21.48 4.29 7.75
CA LEU A 163 20.65 3.36 8.49
C LEU A 163 21.06 1.93 8.18
N LYS A 164 21.10 1.13 9.24
CA LYS A 164 21.37 -0.30 9.18
C LYS A 164 20.33 -1.02 10.02
N ASP A 165 20.24 -2.33 9.83
CA ASP A 165 19.49 -3.22 10.72
C ASP A 165 17.99 -2.89 10.78
N PHE A 166 17.37 -2.78 9.60
CA PHE A 166 15.92 -2.69 9.50
C PHE A 166 15.28 -4.01 9.92
N GLU A 167 14.46 -3.97 10.97
CA GLU A 167 13.75 -5.12 11.53
C GLU A 167 12.24 -4.90 11.53
N PRO A 168 11.41 -5.95 11.36
CA PRO A 168 9.96 -5.83 11.53
C PRO A 168 9.61 -5.26 12.92
N SER A 169 8.76 -4.23 12.94
CA SER A 169 8.30 -3.60 14.20
C SER A 169 6.78 -3.55 14.27
N ASP A 170 6.27 -3.63 15.49
CA ASP A 170 4.89 -3.34 15.84
C ASP A 170 4.74 -1.88 16.31
N GLY A 171 3.51 -1.49 16.68
CA GLY A 171 3.19 -0.16 17.21
C GLY A 171 2.61 0.83 16.19
N PHE A 172 2.85 0.64 14.90
CA PHE A 172 2.26 1.42 13.82
C PHE A 172 1.01 0.74 13.23
N PRO A 173 -0.02 1.48 12.76
CA PRO A 173 -1.24 0.88 12.21
C PRO A 173 -1.04 0.04 10.93
N LEU A 174 0.10 0.19 10.27
CA LEU A 174 0.50 -0.57 9.09
C LEU A 174 1.76 -1.40 9.42
N PRO A 175 2.05 -2.49 8.70
CA PRO A 175 3.32 -3.19 8.84
C PRO A 175 4.48 -2.25 8.46
N VAL A 176 5.54 -2.25 9.27
CA VAL A 176 6.71 -1.39 9.09
C VAL A 176 7.99 -2.18 9.33
N LEU A 177 9.06 -1.74 8.69
CA LEU A 177 10.43 -2.04 9.09
C LEU A 177 10.98 -0.87 9.88
N ALA A 178 11.52 -1.11 11.06
CA ALA A 178 12.13 -0.10 11.91
C ALA A 178 13.65 -0.23 11.89
N ALA A 179 14.35 0.90 11.80
CA ALA A 179 15.78 0.99 12.05
C ALA A 179 16.04 2.02 13.16
N PRO A 180 16.97 1.78 14.10
CA PRO A 180 17.37 2.80 15.07
C PRO A 180 17.89 4.05 14.37
N LEU A 181 17.42 5.22 14.77
CA LEU A 181 17.90 6.50 14.25
C LEU A 181 19.03 7.02 15.16
N ALA A 182 20.24 6.49 14.95
CA ALA A 182 21.42 6.91 15.70
C ALA A 182 21.68 8.42 15.52
N GLY A 183 22.00 9.11 16.62
CA GLY A 183 22.25 10.55 16.61
C GLY A 183 20.99 11.42 16.57
N ALA A 184 19.79 10.86 16.74
CA ALA A 184 18.54 11.61 16.74
C ALA A 184 18.47 12.77 17.75
N ALA A 185 19.14 12.65 18.90
CA ALA A 185 19.26 13.74 19.85
C ALA A 185 20.01 14.97 19.26
N GLU A 186 21.00 14.74 18.39
CA GLU A 186 21.77 15.78 17.70
C GLU A 186 20.99 16.40 16.53
N PHE A 187 19.96 15.70 16.03
CA PHE A 187 19.08 16.17 14.95
C PHE A 187 17.96 17.10 15.43
N SER A 188 17.76 17.25 16.74
CA SER A 188 16.66 18.03 17.32
C SER A 188 16.60 19.49 16.84
N ASP A 189 17.73 20.07 16.45
CA ASP A 189 17.84 21.48 16.07
C ASP A 189 18.02 21.72 14.56
N ARG A 190 17.86 20.67 13.73
CA ARG A 190 18.11 20.75 12.26
C ARG A 190 17.02 20.02 11.47
N ARG A 191 16.87 20.43 10.21
CA ARG A 191 16.15 19.62 9.21
C ARG A 191 16.97 18.39 8.90
N GLN A 192 16.33 17.23 8.97
CA GLN A 192 16.97 15.95 8.71
C GLN A 192 16.55 15.43 7.34
N ALA A 193 17.48 15.43 6.40
CA ALA A 193 17.25 14.81 5.09
C ALA A 193 17.30 13.28 5.21
N PHE A 194 16.55 12.60 4.34
CA PHE A 194 16.69 11.18 4.08
C PHE A 194 16.82 10.90 2.59
N ASP A 195 17.52 9.82 2.28
CA ASP A 195 17.76 9.27 0.95
C ASP A 195 17.77 7.74 1.10
N LEU A 196 16.69 7.14 0.60
CA LEU A 196 16.45 5.70 0.67
C LEU A 196 16.22 5.17 -0.74
N THR A 197 16.89 4.08 -1.07
CA THR A 197 16.59 3.29 -2.26
C THR A 197 16.11 1.92 -1.83
N PHE A 198 14.97 1.47 -2.36
CA PHE A 198 14.49 0.11 -2.14
C PHE A 198 13.93 -0.52 -3.41
N GLU A 199 14.06 -1.84 -3.49
CA GLU A 199 13.53 -2.66 -4.56
C GLU A 199 12.41 -3.51 -4.00
N VAL A 200 11.22 -3.38 -4.58
CA VAL A 200 10.02 -4.12 -4.18
C VAL A 200 9.47 -4.88 -5.37
N ALA A 201 9.24 -6.17 -5.16
CA ALA A 201 8.51 -7.04 -6.06
C ALA A 201 7.04 -7.13 -5.64
N GLY A 202 6.18 -7.14 -6.64
CA GLY A 202 4.74 -7.17 -6.42
C GLY A 202 3.97 -7.69 -7.62
N THR A 203 2.67 -7.78 -7.43
CA THR A 203 1.73 -8.19 -8.47
C THR A 203 0.50 -7.29 -8.47
N GLN A 204 -0.24 -7.29 -9.60
CA GLN A 204 -1.51 -6.59 -9.82
C GLN A 204 -1.49 -5.05 -9.77
N SER A 205 -1.04 -4.44 -8.68
CA SER A 205 -1.07 -2.98 -8.48
C SER A 205 0.12 -2.50 -7.63
N LEU A 206 0.55 -1.27 -7.89
CA LEU A 206 1.49 -0.50 -7.07
C LEU A 206 0.81 0.79 -6.63
N GLY A 207 0.60 0.95 -5.32
CA GLY A 207 0.00 2.14 -4.72
C GLY A 207 1.03 3.02 -3.99
N PHE A 208 0.68 4.28 -3.77
CA PHE A 208 1.49 5.23 -2.99
C PHE A 208 0.64 5.84 -1.87
N LEU A 209 1.13 5.75 -0.63
CA LEU A 209 0.49 6.38 0.52
C LEU A 209 1.11 7.76 0.75
N PRO A 210 0.30 8.84 0.78
CA PRO A 210 0.82 10.19 0.90
C PRO A 210 1.15 10.54 2.37
N LEU A 211 2.13 9.85 2.95
CA LEU A 211 2.56 10.04 4.34
C LEU A 211 3.60 11.17 4.46
N ALA A 212 3.29 12.33 3.87
CA ALA A 212 4.09 13.56 3.99
C ALA A 212 3.17 14.78 3.81
N ARG A 213 3.62 15.97 4.24
CA ARG A 213 2.88 17.22 3.98
C ARG A 213 2.78 17.53 2.48
N THR A 214 3.83 17.23 1.71
CA THR A 214 3.85 17.35 0.26
C THR A 214 4.53 16.12 -0.33
N VAL A 215 3.84 15.47 -1.28
CA VAL A 215 4.30 14.24 -1.92
C VAL A 215 4.33 14.47 -3.42
N HIS A 216 5.47 14.18 -4.03
CA HIS A 216 5.65 14.16 -5.47
C HIS A 216 6.07 12.76 -5.90
N VAL A 217 5.40 12.20 -6.90
CA VAL A 217 5.68 10.86 -7.42
C VAL A 217 5.93 10.95 -8.91
N ALA A 218 7.12 10.58 -9.34
CA ALA A 218 7.49 10.39 -10.73
C ALA A 218 7.68 8.89 -11.00
N ALA A 219 6.75 8.28 -11.73
CA ALA A 219 6.80 6.85 -12.04
C ALA A 219 7.02 6.64 -13.53
N HIS A 220 7.99 5.79 -13.86
CA HIS A 220 8.32 5.36 -15.21
C HIS A 220 8.22 3.84 -15.27
N GLY A 221 7.66 3.28 -16.35
CA GLY A 221 7.63 1.84 -16.52
C GLY A 221 7.32 1.39 -17.93
N ASN A 222 7.52 0.08 -18.17
CA ASN A 222 7.40 -0.55 -19.49
C ASN A 222 6.01 -1.17 -19.76
N TRP A 223 5.00 -0.85 -18.95
CA TRP A 223 3.65 -1.37 -19.14
C TRP A 223 2.85 -0.47 -20.10
N PRO A 224 2.34 -0.99 -21.23
CA PRO A 224 1.74 -0.17 -22.29
C PRO A 224 0.40 0.45 -21.91
N ASP A 225 -0.39 -0.23 -21.06
CA ASP A 225 -1.75 0.18 -20.71
C ASP A 225 -1.90 0.34 -19.19
N PRO A 226 -1.27 1.36 -18.56
CA PRO A 226 -1.36 1.56 -17.12
C PRO A 226 -2.78 1.99 -16.73
N GLY A 227 -3.41 1.20 -15.85
CA GLY A 227 -4.65 1.60 -15.18
C GLY A 227 -4.35 2.45 -13.96
N PHE A 228 -5.12 3.53 -13.77
CA PHE A 228 -5.08 4.35 -12.56
C PHE A 228 -6.39 4.17 -11.81
N THR A 229 -6.32 3.57 -10.63
CA THR A 229 -7.47 3.26 -9.79
C THR A 229 -7.15 3.62 -8.34
N ASP A 230 -8.19 3.89 -7.57
CA ASP A 230 -8.13 4.21 -6.13
C ASP A 230 -7.34 5.49 -5.78
N GLY A 231 -8.04 6.53 -5.32
CA GLY A 231 -7.42 7.76 -4.82
C GLY A 231 -7.19 8.84 -5.88
N PHE A 232 -6.00 9.45 -5.86
CA PHE A 232 -5.67 10.61 -6.71
C PHE A 232 -5.14 10.16 -8.08
N LEU A 233 -5.71 10.74 -9.14
CA LEU A 233 -5.26 10.52 -10.51
C LEU A 233 -3.96 11.29 -10.81
N PRO A 234 -3.12 10.82 -11.75
CA PRO A 234 -1.89 11.52 -12.12
C PRO A 234 -2.20 12.93 -12.67
N LEU A 235 -1.39 13.90 -12.25
CA LEU A 235 -1.47 15.28 -12.75
C LEU A 235 -1.02 15.37 -14.22
N GLU A 236 0.02 14.62 -14.58
CA GLU A 236 0.55 14.51 -15.93
C GLU A 236 0.79 13.04 -16.28
N ARG A 237 0.58 12.66 -17.55
CA ARG A 237 0.87 11.31 -18.06
C ARG A 237 1.48 11.37 -19.45
N HIS A 238 2.51 10.56 -19.66
CA HIS A 238 3.10 10.30 -20.98
C HIS A 238 3.15 8.79 -21.17
N ILE A 239 2.60 8.30 -22.28
CA ILE A 239 2.59 6.88 -22.64
C ILE A 239 3.17 6.82 -24.05
N ASP A 240 4.38 6.27 -24.16
CA ASP A 240 5.01 6.00 -25.45
C ASP A 240 4.41 4.73 -26.06
N ALA A 241 4.10 4.79 -27.36
CA ALA A 241 3.43 3.72 -28.12
C ALA A 241 4.42 2.67 -28.65
#